data_AF-A0AA97G6Q3-F1
#
_entry.id   AF-A0AA97G6Q3-F1
#
_cell.length_a   1.000
_cell.length_b   1.000
_cell.length_c   1.000
_cell.angle_alpha   90.00
_cell.angle_beta   90.00
_cell.angle_gamma   90.00
#
_symmetry.space_group_name_H-M   'P 1'
#
loop_
_entity.id
_entity.type
_entity.pdbx_description
1 polymer ?
#
loop_
_entity_poly.entity_id
_entity_poly.type
_entity_poly.pdbx_seq_one_letter_code
_entity_poly.pdbx_strand_id
1 'polypeptide(L)'
;MGDRTRQVSHWFSRCRSVLSIGLLTLISYSPLALTAQEAPYGMWLLLNPEVLGKKVTAGALIICSGNASSDSDCGEKNHFTLVFLEDNGTYGCTDFVSKGSAKKEAEKPWQLFARDDDDEEKETLLANIERSGEHLILTDQEQRHSLKFKKDTYKNIEKIIDDICSQKYKEQKPH
;
A
#
# COMPACT_ATOMS: atom_id res chain seq x y z
N MET A 1 -27.51 -3.17 15.79
CA MET A 1 -26.04 -2.94 15.74
C MET A 1 -25.49 -3.83 14.65
N GLY A 2 -25.20 -3.23 13.50
CA GLY A 2 -24.80 -3.95 12.29
C GLY A 2 -23.36 -4.46 12.41
N ASP A 3 -23.19 -5.74 12.06
CA ASP A 3 -21.97 -6.51 12.05
C ASP A 3 -20.96 -5.93 11.03
N ARG A 4 -20.11 -4.99 11.46
CA ARG A 4 -19.12 -4.28 10.63
C ARG A 4 -17.92 -5.16 10.22
N THR A 5 -17.76 -6.32 10.86
CA THR A 5 -16.80 -7.36 10.48
C THR A 5 -17.08 -7.96 9.10
N ARG A 6 -18.33 -7.91 8.63
CA ARG A 6 -18.71 -8.38 7.29
C ARG A 6 -18.30 -7.44 6.16
N GLN A 7 -17.97 -6.18 6.46
CA GLN A 7 -17.66 -5.19 5.41
C GLN A 7 -16.27 -5.38 4.82
N VAL A 8 -15.34 -5.97 5.58
CA VAL A 8 -14.01 -6.36 5.09
C VAL A 8 -14.13 -7.57 4.16
N SER A 9 -14.92 -8.58 4.54
CA SER A 9 -15.04 -9.84 3.77
C SER A 9 -15.66 -9.74 2.37
N HIS A 10 -16.32 -8.62 2.04
CA HIS A 10 -16.91 -8.42 0.71
C HIS A 10 -15.95 -7.80 -0.32
N TRP A 11 -14.79 -7.29 0.12
CA TRP A 11 -13.76 -6.73 -0.77
C TRP A 11 -12.85 -7.81 -1.38
N PHE A 12 -12.72 -8.99 -0.78
CA PHE A 12 -11.55 -9.86 -1.03
C PHE A 12 -11.86 -11.20 -1.74
N SER A 13 -13.11 -11.48 -2.11
CA SER A 13 -13.52 -12.81 -2.61
C SER A 13 -13.60 -12.89 -4.14
N ARG A 14 -12.47 -13.21 -4.79
CA ARG A 14 -12.31 -14.18 -5.93
C ARG A 14 -11.13 -13.84 -6.84
N CYS A 15 -10.09 -14.67 -6.82
CA CYS A 15 -9.02 -14.67 -7.84
C CYS A 15 -8.43 -16.07 -8.03
N ARG A 16 -8.48 -16.61 -9.26
CA ARG A 16 -7.86 -17.88 -9.66
C ARG A 16 -7.33 -17.73 -11.09
N SER A 17 -5.99 -17.77 -11.23
CA SER A 17 -5.13 -18.14 -12.39
C SER A 17 -5.42 -17.49 -13.78
N VAL A 18 -4.47 -17.05 -14.62
CA VAL A 18 -3.29 -17.71 -15.25
C VAL A 18 -2.41 -16.64 -15.93
N LEU A 19 -1.09 -16.83 -16.01
CA LEU A 19 -0.13 -16.02 -16.79
C LEU A 19 0.52 -16.86 -17.90
N SER A 20 0.65 -16.31 -19.12
CA SER A 20 1.66 -16.71 -20.12
C SER A 20 1.82 -15.67 -21.24
N ILE A 21 3.04 -15.63 -21.81
CA ILE A 21 3.55 -14.94 -23.03
C ILE A 21 3.98 -13.46 -22.81
N GLY A 22 5.15 -12.95 -23.24
CA GLY A 22 6.31 -13.49 -23.95
C GLY A 22 7.33 -12.39 -24.38
N LEU A 23 8.59 -12.83 -24.58
CA LEU A 23 9.68 -12.42 -25.51
C LEU A 23 10.27 -10.97 -25.65
N LEU A 24 11.59 -10.89 -25.32
CA LEU A 24 12.79 -10.19 -25.87
C LEU A 24 12.73 -8.90 -26.73
N THR A 25 13.64 -7.95 -26.42
CA THR A 25 14.74 -7.49 -27.33
C THR A 25 15.81 -6.64 -26.60
N LEU A 26 17.08 -6.80 -26.99
CA LEU A 26 18.30 -6.13 -26.51
C LEU A 26 18.72 -5.02 -27.50
N ILE A 27 19.00 -3.79 -27.03
CA ILE A 27 19.85 -2.80 -27.73
C ILE A 27 20.69 -2.00 -26.71
N SER A 28 21.91 -1.68 -27.14
CA SER A 28 23.12 -1.26 -26.42
C SER A 28 23.25 0.25 -26.08
N TYR A 29 23.85 0.51 -24.92
CA TYR A 29 24.74 1.61 -24.47
C TYR A 29 24.40 3.11 -24.71
N SER A 30 24.12 3.80 -23.59
CA SER A 30 24.56 5.17 -23.26
C SER A 30 24.74 5.24 -21.72
N PRO A 31 25.86 5.72 -21.15
CA PRO A 31 26.00 5.87 -19.71
C PRO A 31 25.51 7.25 -19.28
N LEU A 32 24.26 7.58 -19.61
CA LEU A 32 23.44 8.39 -18.72
C LEU A 32 22.55 7.37 -18.03
N ALA A 33 23.13 6.65 -17.06
CA ALA A 33 22.35 5.85 -16.14
C ALA A 33 21.58 6.81 -15.22
N LEU A 34 20.63 7.54 -15.81
CA LEU A 34 19.41 7.91 -15.13
C LEU A 34 18.81 6.54 -14.79
N THR A 35 19.15 6.01 -13.61
CA THR A 35 18.62 4.75 -13.12
C THR A 35 17.12 4.88 -13.23
N ALA A 36 16.51 4.23 -14.23
CA ALA A 36 15.10 4.36 -14.48
C ALA A 36 14.40 3.80 -13.25
N GLN A 37 14.04 4.68 -12.32
CA GLN A 37 13.51 4.26 -11.03
C GLN A 37 12.28 3.41 -11.30
N GLU A 38 12.33 2.17 -10.84
CA GLU A 38 11.28 1.18 -11.07
C GLU A 38 9.95 1.74 -10.57
N ALA A 39 8.89 1.54 -11.34
CA ALA A 39 7.58 2.02 -10.94
C ALA A 39 7.12 1.29 -9.66
N PRO A 40 6.54 1.99 -8.68
CA PRO A 40 6.26 1.43 -7.35
C PRO A 40 4.97 0.60 -7.30
N TYR A 41 4.49 0.11 -8.44
CA TYR A 41 3.22 -0.61 -8.53
C TYR A 41 3.25 -1.94 -7.78
N GLY A 42 2.12 -2.27 -7.17
CA GLY A 42 1.93 -3.50 -6.42
C GLY A 42 1.36 -3.23 -5.02
N MET A 43 1.45 -4.25 -4.18
CA MET A 43 1.02 -4.21 -2.79
C MET A 43 2.21 -4.40 -1.88
N TRP A 44 2.19 -3.66 -0.77
CA TRP A 44 3.35 -3.45 0.06
C TRP A 44 2.93 -3.51 1.54
N LEU A 45 3.57 -4.37 2.32
CA LEU A 45 3.35 -4.53 3.75
C LEU A 45 4.34 -3.67 4.54
N LEU A 46 3.85 -2.91 5.52
CA LEU A 46 4.67 -2.08 6.40
C LEU A 46 5.53 -2.96 7.32
N LEU A 47 6.83 -2.67 7.38
CA LEU A 47 7.80 -3.42 8.18
C LEU A 47 8.16 -2.78 9.52
N ASN A 48 7.96 -1.47 9.65
CA ASN A 48 8.41 -0.69 10.79
C ASN A 48 7.31 0.23 11.37
N PRO A 49 6.14 -0.32 11.77
CA PRO A 49 5.03 0.50 12.28
C PRO A 49 5.39 1.35 13.51
N GLU A 50 6.38 0.95 14.30
CA GLU A 50 6.83 1.64 15.51
C GLU A 50 7.33 3.07 15.27
N VAL A 51 7.77 3.40 14.05
CA VAL A 51 8.27 4.74 13.72
C VAL A 51 7.17 5.81 13.64
N LEU A 52 5.90 5.40 13.57
CA LEU A 52 4.76 6.31 13.49
C LEU A 52 4.38 6.94 14.85
N GLY A 53 5.01 6.52 15.95
CA GLY A 53 4.76 7.06 17.29
C GLY A 53 3.33 6.84 17.84
N LYS A 54 2.51 6.05 17.12
CA LYS A 54 1.15 5.64 17.46
C LYS A 54 1.09 4.14 17.72
N LYS A 55 -0.02 3.63 18.25
CA LYS A 55 -0.23 2.18 18.45
C LYS A 55 -0.59 1.45 17.15
N VAL A 56 0.09 1.81 16.06
CA VAL A 56 -0.06 1.13 14.77
C VAL A 56 0.56 -0.26 14.90
N THR A 57 -0.23 -1.29 14.60
CA THR A 57 0.19 -2.69 14.67
C THR A 57 0.42 -3.30 13.29
N ALA A 58 -0.22 -2.76 12.26
CA ALA A 58 -0.04 -3.18 10.88
C ALA A 58 -0.28 -2.01 9.92
N GLY A 59 0.24 -2.14 8.70
CA GLY A 59 -0.05 -1.19 7.64
C GLY A 59 0.21 -1.79 6.27
N ALA A 60 -0.48 -1.27 5.26
CA ALA A 60 -0.35 -1.71 3.89
C ALA A 60 -0.48 -0.53 2.92
N LEU A 61 0.22 -0.62 1.81
CA LEU A 61 0.16 0.33 0.71
C LEU A 61 -0.11 -0.41 -0.60
N ILE A 62 -1.06 0.07 -1.37
CA ILE A 62 -1.36 -0.41 -2.72
C ILE A 62 -1.13 0.75 -3.68
N ILE A 63 -0.37 0.52 -4.76
CA ILE A 63 -0.19 1.50 -5.84
C ILE A 63 -0.55 0.84 -7.17
N CYS A 64 -1.50 1.46 -7.87
CA CYS A 64 -2.14 0.93 -9.06
C CYS A 64 -1.41 1.34 -10.35
N SER A 65 -1.19 0.39 -11.25
CA SER A 65 -0.55 0.67 -12.55
C SER A 65 -1.52 1.20 -13.62
N GLY A 66 -2.84 1.09 -13.38
CA GLY A 66 -3.87 1.49 -14.33
C GLY A 66 -4.11 0.54 -15.49
N ASN A 67 -3.31 -0.52 -15.64
CA ASN A 67 -3.59 -1.62 -16.55
C ASN A 67 -4.57 -2.58 -15.87
N ALA A 68 -5.76 -2.08 -15.58
CA ALA A 68 -6.86 -2.90 -15.10
C ALA A 68 -7.41 -3.70 -16.29
N SER A 69 -7.09 -4.98 -16.36
CA SER A 69 -8.09 -5.94 -16.82
C SER A 69 -9.31 -5.80 -15.90
N SER A 70 -10.50 -6.13 -16.39
CA SER A 70 -11.82 -5.98 -15.73
C SER A 70 -11.98 -6.54 -14.29
N ASP A 71 -10.92 -7.09 -13.70
CA ASP A 71 -10.83 -7.78 -12.41
C ASP A 71 -9.85 -7.11 -11.40
N SER A 72 -9.36 -5.89 -11.61
CA SER A 72 -8.50 -5.22 -10.61
C SER A 72 -9.22 -4.10 -9.85
N ASP A 73 -9.17 -4.13 -8.51
CA ASP A 73 -9.59 -3.06 -7.58
C ASP A 73 -8.83 -1.72 -7.80
N CYS A 74 -7.89 -1.72 -8.73
CA CYS A 74 -7.25 -0.55 -9.27
C CYS A 74 -8.18 0.18 -10.26
N GLY A 75 -9.10 0.98 -9.71
CA GLY A 75 -10.03 1.78 -10.50
C GLY A 75 -9.37 2.89 -11.32
N GLU A 76 -8.31 3.50 -10.80
CA GLU A 76 -7.61 4.61 -11.45
C GLU A 76 -6.11 4.35 -11.57
N LYS A 77 -5.54 4.70 -12.73
CA LYS A 77 -4.10 4.62 -12.96
C LYS A 77 -3.37 5.48 -11.94
N ASN A 78 -2.28 4.94 -11.40
CA ASN A 78 -1.46 5.59 -10.39
C ASN A 78 -2.18 5.89 -9.07
N HIS A 79 -3.41 5.42 -8.87
CA HIS A 79 -4.07 5.55 -7.59
C HIS A 79 -3.29 4.82 -6.51
N PHE A 80 -3.22 5.38 -5.30
CA PHE A 80 -2.76 4.65 -4.14
C PHE A 80 -3.81 4.62 -3.03
N THR A 81 -3.73 3.57 -2.23
CA THR A 81 -4.41 3.48 -0.93
C THR A 81 -3.40 3.02 0.10
N LEU A 82 -3.23 3.81 1.15
CA LEU A 82 -2.38 3.56 2.31
C LEU A 82 -3.29 3.34 3.51
N VAL A 83 -3.09 2.24 4.23
CA VAL A 83 -3.86 1.89 5.41
C VAL A 83 -2.92 1.67 6.58
N PHE A 84 -3.21 2.28 7.73
CA PHE A 84 -2.60 1.96 9.01
C PHE A 84 -3.67 1.45 9.96
N LEU A 85 -3.36 0.38 10.66
CA LEU A 85 -4.25 -0.25 11.63
C LEU A 85 -3.71 0.03 13.02
N GLU A 86 -4.48 0.78 13.81
CA GLU A 86 -4.18 1.10 15.19
C GLU A 86 -4.93 0.16 16.13
N ASP A 87 -4.22 -0.41 17.09
CA ASP A 87 -4.78 -1.24 18.14
C ASP A 87 -5.52 -0.39 19.18
N ASN A 88 -6.83 -0.62 19.29
CA ASN A 88 -7.70 0.10 20.22
C ASN A 88 -7.86 -0.62 21.58
N GLY A 89 -7.12 -1.71 21.81
CA GLY A 89 -7.02 -2.42 23.09
C GLY A 89 -8.26 -3.21 23.52
N THR A 90 -9.41 -3.02 22.87
CA THR A 90 -10.68 -3.54 23.40
C THR A 90 -11.38 -4.46 22.42
N TYR A 91 -11.50 -4.09 21.13
CA TYR A 91 -12.14 -4.90 20.10
C TYR A 91 -11.58 -4.52 18.71
N GLY A 92 -10.58 -5.26 18.23
CA GLY A 92 -10.04 -5.12 16.88
C GLY A 92 -9.14 -3.91 16.65
N CYS A 93 -9.04 -3.48 15.39
CA CYS A 93 -8.21 -2.36 14.96
C CYS A 93 -9.09 -1.21 14.45
N THR A 94 -8.66 0.03 14.67
CA THR A 94 -9.15 1.21 13.95
C THR A 94 -8.27 1.45 12.74
N ASP A 95 -8.87 1.76 11.60
CA ASP A 95 -8.17 2.03 10.35
C ASP A 95 -8.02 3.53 10.10
N PHE A 96 -6.80 3.93 9.72
CA PHE A 96 -6.51 5.22 9.10
C PHE A 96 -6.20 4.96 7.64
N VAL A 97 -7.00 5.53 6.76
CA VAL A 97 -6.88 5.33 5.32
C VAL A 97 -6.53 6.66 4.67
N SER A 98 -5.48 6.67 3.85
CA SER A 98 -5.14 7.78 2.97
C SER A 98 -5.17 7.31 1.53
N LYS A 99 -5.76 8.12 0.65
CA LYS A 99 -5.88 7.82 -0.77
C LYS A 99 -5.32 8.98 -1.58
N GLY A 100 -4.93 8.69 -2.82
CA GLY A 100 -4.54 9.74 -3.74
C GLY A 100 -3.79 9.18 -4.95
N SER A 101 -2.78 9.90 -5.40
CA SER A 101 -2.06 9.57 -6.64
C SER A 101 -0.56 9.44 -6.44
N ALA A 102 0.04 8.48 -7.15
CA ALA A 102 1.48 8.34 -7.30
C ALA A 102 1.92 9.02 -8.59
N LYS A 103 2.81 9.99 -8.54
CA LYS A 103 3.27 10.70 -9.74
C LYS A 103 4.77 10.56 -9.92
N LYS A 104 5.19 10.48 -11.18
CA LYS A 104 6.60 10.56 -11.60
C LYS A 104 6.76 11.80 -12.47
N GLU A 105 7.35 12.85 -11.93
CA GLU A 105 7.74 14.02 -12.72
C GLU A 105 9.10 13.78 -13.39
N ALA A 106 9.39 14.54 -14.45
CA ALA A 106 10.70 14.50 -15.06
C ALA A 106 11.77 14.87 -14.02
N GLU A 107 12.83 14.06 -13.95
CA GLU A 107 14.00 14.29 -13.08
C GLU A 107 13.71 14.22 -11.56
N LYS A 108 12.50 13.86 -11.14
CA LYS A 108 12.16 13.61 -9.72
C LYS A 108 11.91 12.12 -9.46
N PRO A 109 12.14 11.64 -8.22
CA PRO A 109 11.67 10.33 -7.82
C PRO A 109 10.14 10.26 -7.91
N TRP A 110 9.59 9.04 -7.83
CA TRP A 110 8.16 8.88 -7.61
C TRP A 110 7.72 9.56 -6.31
N GLN A 111 6.52 10.13 -6.30
CA GLN A 111 5.96 10.84 -5.15
C GLN A 111 4.51 10.44 -4.92
N LEU A 112 4.08 10.36 -3.66
CA LEU A 112 2.69 10.16 -3.26
C LEU A 112 2.04 11.50 -2.92
N PHE A 113 0.85 11.74 -3.46
CA PHE A 113 0.04 12.91 -3.20
C PHE A 113 -1.30 12.48 -2.61
N ALA A 114 -1.54 12.77 -1.33
CA ALA A 114 -2.79 12.45 -0.66
C ALA A 114 -3.88 13.46 -1.05
N ARG A 115 -5.09 12.98 -1.33
CA ARG A 115 -6.27 13.83 -1.51
C ARG A 115 -6.78 14.31 -0.15
N ASP A 116 -7.25 15.55 -0.10
CA ASP A 116 -7.92 16.11 1.06
C ASP A 116 -9.34 15.49 1.18
N ASP A 117 -9.75 15.10 2.38
CA ASP A 117 -11.07 14.47 2.59
C ASP A 117 -12.21 15.49 2.37
N ASP A 118 -11.94 16.77 2.56
CA ASP A 118 -12.92 17.86 2.38
C ASP A 118 -12.92 18.43 0.94
N ASP A 119 -11.85 18.18 0.17
CA ASP A 119 -11.67 18.69 -1.19
C ASP A 119 -10.89 17.66 -2.05
N GLU A 120 -11.63 16.77 -2.72
CA GLU A 120 -11.05 15.67 -3.51
C GLU A 120 -10.17 16.15 -4.69
N GLU A 121 -10.30 17.42 -5.11
CA GLU A 121 -9.46 18.01 -6.15
C GLU A 121 -8.11 18.49 -5.62
N LYS A 122 -8.00 18.70 -4.31
CA LYS A 122 -6.79 19.18 -3.65
C LYS A 122 -5.91 18.01 -3.23
N GLU A 123 -4.68 18.04 -3.72
CA GLU A 123 -3.67 17.03 -3.43
C GLU A 123 -2.47 17.63 -2.70
N THR A 124 -2.02 16.96 -1.64
CA THR A 124 -0.85 17.35 -0.83
C THR A 124 0.24 16.29 -0.94
N LEU A 125 1.47 16.72 -1.19
CA LEU A 125 2.62 15.81 -1.23
C LEU A 125 2.82 15.15 0.15
N LEU A 126 2.61 13.83 0.19
CA LEU A 126 2.72 13.00 1.38
C LEU A 126 4.14 12.48 1.57
N ALA A 127 4.74 11.91 0.53
CA ALA A 127 6.06 11.27 0.61
C ALA A 127 6.74 11.13 -0.74
N ASN A 128 8.07 11.09 -0.72
CA ASN A 128 8.88 10.58 -1.82
C ASN A 128 8.98 9.06 -1.73
N ILE A 129 9.05 8.38 -2.87
CA ILE A 129 9.11 6.93 -2.99
C ILE A 129 10.47 6.51 -3.51
N GLU A 130 11.13 5.63 -2.77
CA GLU A 130 12.32 4.93 -3.20
C GLU A 130 12.05 3.43 -3.31
N ARG A 131 12.25 2.87 -4.49
CA ARG A 131 12.07 1.43 -4.73
C ARG A 131 13.41 0.75 -4.97
N SER A 132 13.62 -0.36 -4.27
CA SER A 132 14.78 -1.25 -4.45
C SER A 132 14.33 -2.71 -4.41
N GLY A 133 14.08 -3.28 -5.59
CA GLY A 133 13.58 -4.64 -5.74
C GLY A 133 12.23 -4.85 -5.07
N GLU A 134 12.23 -5.71 -4.04
CA GLU A 134 11.06 -6.08 -3.23
C GLU A 134 10.85 -5.15 -2.02
N HIS A 135 11.59 -4.05 -1.92
CA HIS A 135 11.42 -3.06 -0.87
C HIS A 135 11.02 -1.69 -1.44
N LEU A 136 10.18 -1.00 -0.68
CA LEU A 136 9.73 0.36 -0.96
C LEU A 136 9.89 1.19 0.30
N ILE A 137 10.47 2.38 0.17
CA ILE A 137 10.64 3.33 1.26
C ILE A 137 9.84 4.57 0.91
N LEU A 138 8.98 4.99 1.84
CA LEU A 138 8.34 6.30 1.81
C LEU A 138 9.05 7.22 2.77
N THR A 139 9.52 8.36 2.28
CA THR A 139 10.20 9.37 3.10
C THR A 139 9.41 10.67 3.04
N ASP A 140 9.12 11.25 4.20
CA ASP A 140 8.42 12.54 4.28
C ASP A 140 9.23 13.69 3.64
N GLN A 141 8.60 14.85 3.44
CA GLN A 141 9.26 16.00 2.79
C GLN A 141 10.49 16.50 3.54
N GLU A 142 10.49 16.37 4.87
CA GLU A 142 11.58 16.80 5.74
C GLU A 142 12.67 15.74 5.89
N GLN A 143 12.49 14.57 5.29
CA GLN A 143 13.33 13.37 5.40
C GLN A 143 13.60 12.93 6.84
N ARG A 144 12.64 13.19 7.74
CA ARG A 144 12.76 12.86 9.16
C ARG A 144 12.24 11.47 9.48
N HIS A 145 11.23 11.01 8.73
CA HIS A 145 10.63 9.70 8.94
C HIS A 145 10.61 8.90 7.65
N SER A 146 11.01 7.64 7.75
CA SER A 146 10.99 6.68 6.65
C SER A 146 10.17 5.46 7.01
N LEU A 147 9.09 5.24 6.25
CA LEU A 147 8.30 4.02 6.32
C LEU A 147 8.87 3.01 5.32
N LYS A 148 9.18 1.82 5.81
CA LYS A 148 9.75 0.72 5.04
C LYS A 148 8.68 -0.30 4.77
N PHE A 149 8.56 -0.68 3.52
CA PHE A 149 7.63 -1.68 3.08
C PHE A 149 8.33 -2.80 2.33
N LYS A 150 7.74 -3.99 2.39
CA LYS A 150 8.11 -5.14 1.58
C LYS A 150 6.97 -5.48 0.63
N LYS A 151 7.32 -5.80 -0.60
CA LYS A 151 6.36 -6.26 -1.60
C LYS A 151 5.71 -7.55 -1.14
N ASP A 152 4.40 -7.62 -1.28
CA ASP A 152 3.62 -8.78 -0.89
C ASP A 152 2.39 -8.95 -1.78
N THR A 153 1.62 -9.99 -1.50
CA THR A 153 0.36 -10.31 -2.18
C THR A 153 -0.83 -9.88 -1.34
N TYR A 154 -1.93 -9.58 -2.01
CA TYR A 154 -3.21 -9.23 -1.40
C TYR A 154 -3.61 -10.20 -0.30
N LYS A 155 -3.61 -11.49 -0.63
CA LYS A 155 -4.02 -12.57 0.25
C LYS A 155 -3.15 -12.67 1.50
N ASN A 156 -1.86 -12.41 1.39
CA ASN A 156 -0.97 -12.46 2.53
C ASN A 156 -1.15 -11.23 3.43
N ILE A 157 -1.28 -10.04 2.84
CA ILE A 157 -1.56 -8.80 3.58
C ILE A 157 -2.89 -8.88 4.32
N GLU A 158 -3.96 -9.29 3.63
CA GLU A 158 -5.28 -9.51 4.22
C GLU A 158 -5.20 -10.48 5.40
N LYS A 159 -4.57 -11.63 5.21
CA LYS A 159 -4.40 -12.62 6.27
C LYS A 159 -3.64 -12.05 7.47
N ILE A 160 -2.54 -11.32 7.24
CA ILE A 160 -1.74 -10.71 8.31
C ILE A 160 -2.57 -9.69 9.08
N ILE A 161 -3.31 -8.83 8.37
CA ILE A 161 -4.22 -7.84 8.95
C ILE A 161 -5.30 -8.53 9.79
N ASP A 162 -5.96 -9.55 9.23
CA ASP A 162 -7.00 -10.31 9.91
C ASP A 162 -6.45 -11.02 11.15
N ASP A 163 -5.29 -11.65 11.07
CA ASP A 163 -4.64 -12.33 12.19
C ASP A 163 -4.33 -11.33 13.32
N ILE A 164 -3.76 -10.16 13.00
CA ILE A 164 -3.40 -9.12 13.98
C ILE A 164 -4.66 -8.55 14.65
N CYS A 165 -5.69 -8.23 13.87
CA CYS A 165 -6.90 -7.61 14.40
C CYS A 165 -7.86 -8.63 15.05
N SER A 166 -7.74 -9.92 14.74
CA SER A 166 -8.58 -10.99 15.31
C SER A 166 -7.96 -11.72 16.50
N GLN A 167 -6.63 -11.74 16.66
CA GLN A 167 -5.96 -12.44 17.76
C GLN A 167 -6.46 -12.00 19.15
N LYS A 168 -6.72 -10.70 19.34
CA LYS A 168 -7.23 -10.19 20.62
C LYS A 168 -8.69 -10.55 20.93
N TYR A 169 -9.50 -10.86 19.93
CA TYR A 169 -10.87 -11.33 20.15
C TYR A 169 -10.91 -12.76 20.72
N LYS A 170 -9.85 -13.55 20.48
CA LYS A 170 -9.74 -14.93 20.95
C LYS A 170 -9.18 -15.03 22.38
N GLU A 171 -8.28 -14.13 22.77
CA GLU A 171 -7.71 -14.10 24.12
C GLU A 171 -8.70 -13.60 25.19
N GLN A 172 -9.77 -12.91 24.80
CA GLN A 172 -10.77 -12.36 25.72
C GLN A 172 -12.03 -13.24 25.92
N LYS A 173 -12.13 -14.43 25.31
CA LYS A 173 -13.21 -15.36 25.68
C LYS A 173 -12.83 -16.05 26.99
N PRO A 174 -13.53 -15.79 28.11
CA PRO A 174 -13.42 -16.66 29.26
C PRO A 174 -14.00 -18.03 28.85
N HIS A 175 -13.30 -19.09 29.23
CA HIS A 175 -13.88 -20.44 29.26
C HIS A 175 -15.08 -20.49 30.21
#